data_AF-A0A1M7M340-F1
#
_entry.id   AF-A0A1M7M340-F1
#
_cell.length_a   1.000
_cell.length_b   1.000
_cell.length_c   1.000
_cell.angle_alpha   90.00
_cell.angle_beta   90.00
_cell.angle_gamma   90.00
#
_symmetry.space_group_name_H-M   'P 1'
#
loop_
_entity.id
_entity.type
_entity.pdbx_description
1 polymer ?
#
loop_
_entity_poly.entity_id
_entity_poly.type
_entity_poly.pdbx_seq_one_letter_code
_entity_poly.pdbx_strand_id
1 'polypeptide(L)'
;MTTSASPSSTAPSLNPQILGQAENAHAPILRRLLAVTGLGMTQWVALKFTAALGGSADRDRLAGMIADALRTDLAAAGAALRELTDAGLLAESGDDVTRLGFTDAGRAEHDRIASGIKEAIGYAYAGIPAEDLLTAGRVLTLITERLNARHA
;
A
#
# COMPACT_ATOMS: atom_id res chain seq x y z
N MET A 1 36.15 -43.26 3.27
CA MET A 1 35.56 -42.09 2.59
C MET A 1 34.23 -41.78 3.26
N THR A 2 34.21 -40.79 4.15
CA THR A 2 32.98 -40.34 4.82
C THR A 2 32.45 -39.15 4.02
N THR A 3 31.39 -39.36 3.25
CA THR A 3 30.64 -38.27 2.61
C THR A 3 29.81 -37.58 3.68
N SER A 4 30.20 -36.36 4.04
CA SER A 4 29.36 -35.44 4.80
C SER A 4 28.29 -34.90 3.86
N ALA A 5 27.04 -35.32 4.05
CA ALA A 5 25.90 -34.66 3.43
C ALA A 5 25.65 -33.34 4.18
N SER A 6 25.78 -32.20 3.49
CA SER A 6 25.32 -30.92 4.03
C SER A 6 23.79 -30.89 4.06
N PRO A 7 23.14 -30.39 5.11
CA PRO A 7 21.69 -30.24 5.11
C PRO A 7 21.29 -29.21 4.05
N SER A 8 20.59 -29.65 3.02
CA SER A 8 19.89 -28.78 2.07
C SER A 8 18.84 -28.00 2.86
N SER A 9 19.10 -26.74 3.18
CA SER A 9 18.07 -25.85 3.72
C SER A 9 17.09 -25.56 2.58
N THR A 10 16.00 -26.33 2.51
CA THR A 10 14.91 -26.05 1.56
C THR A 10 14.19 -24.81 2.05
N ALA A 11 14.40 -23.68 1.37
CA ALA A 11 13.66 -22.46 1.66
C ALA A 11 12.15 -22.74 1.57
N PRO A 12 11.33 -22.19 2.50
CA PRO A 12 9.89 -22.42 2.47
C PRO A 12 9.29 -21.78 1.21
N SER A 13 8.45 -22.54 0.50
CA SER A 13 7.70 -22.01 -0.66
C SER A 13 6.64 -21.02 -0.20
N LEU A 14 6.50 -19.91 -0.92
CA LEU A 14 5.46 -18.92 -0.67
C LEU A 14 4.07 -19.57 -0.70
N ASN A 15 3.30 -19.36 0.35
CA ASN A 15 1.93 -19.84 0.49
C ASN A 15 1.08 -18.80 1.25
N PRO A 16 -0.26 -18.94 1.29
CA PRO A 16 -1.13 -17.98 1.98
C PRO A 16 -0.81 -17.78 3.47
N GLN A 17 -0.30 -18.81 4.15
CA GLN A 17 0.07 -18.71 5.57
C GLN A 17 1.29 -17.80 5.76
N ILE A 18 2.35 -17.97 4.97
CA ILE A 18 3.56 -17.12 5.02
C ILE A 18 3.20 -15.69 4.63
N LEU A 19 2.37 -15.50 3.60
CA LEU A 19 1.89 -14.19 3.19
C LEU A 19 1.11 -13.50 4.31
N GLY A 20 0.16 -14.22 4.95
CA GLY A 20 -0.61 -13.69 6.06
C GLY A 20 0.24 -13.37 7.30
N GLN A 21 1.27 -14.18 7.59
CA GLN A 21 2.21 -13.89 8.67
C GLN A 21 3.04 -12.64 8.39
N ALA A 22 3.52 -12.47 7.16
CA ALA A 22 4.23 -11.26 6.74
C ALA A 22 3.32 -10.03 6.87
N GLU A 23 2.09 -10.09 6.36
CA GLU A 23 1.12 -9.00 6.47
C GLU A 23 0.79 -8.66 7.93
N ASN A 24 0.57 -9.68 8.76
CA ASN A 24 0.29 -9.50 10.19
C ASN A 24 1.46 -8.85 10.95
N ALA A 25 2.70 -9.03 10.49
CA ALA A 25 3.87 -8.35 11.04
C ALA A 25 3.96 -6.88 10.59
N HIS A 26 3.55 -6.57 9.36
CA HIS A 26 3.55 -5.19 8.82
C HIS A 26 2.40 -4.33 9.38
N ALA A 27 1.20 -4.90 9.47
CA ALA A 27 -0.02 -4.13 9.77
C ALA A 27 0.04 -3.32 11.09
N PRO A 28 0.60 -3.82 12.21
CA PRO A 28 0.75 -3.04 13.43
C PRO A 28 1.67 -1.83 13.30
N ILE A 29 2.74 -1.94 12.49
CA ILE A 29 3.68 -0.84 12.24
C ILE A 29 2.98 0.28 11.50
N LEU A 30 2.29 -0.05 10.40
CA LEU A 30 1.52 0.92 9.63
C LEU A 30 0.43 1.58 10.48
N ARG A 31 -0.35 0.79 11.23
CA ARG A 31 -1.41 1.30 12.09
C ARG A 31 -0.89 2.30 13.13
N ARG A 32 0.27 2.01 13.74
CA ARG A 32 0.91 2.92 14.70
C ARG A 32 1.32 4.24 14.05
N LEU A 33 1.90 4.19 12.85
CA LEU A 33 2.33 5.40 12.13
C LEU A 33 1.13 6.28 11.74
N LEU A 34 0.06 5.66 11.23
CA LEU A 34 -1.16 6.38 10.85
C LEU A 34 -1.90 6.96 12.07
N ALA A 35 -1.90 6.26 13.21
CA ALA A 35 -2.52 6.76 14.43
C ALA A 35 -1.92 8.10 14.92
N VAL A 36 -0.65 8.37 14.64
CA VAL A 36 0.01 9.65 14.99
C VAL A 36 -0.50 10.80 14.11
N THR A 37 -0.99 10.51 12.91
CA THR A 37 -1.44 11.51 11.94
C THR A 37 -2.94 11.76 11.98
N GLY A 38 -3.69 10.92 12.71
CA GLY A 38 -5.15 10.91 12.69
C GLY A 38 -5.74 10.29 11.42
N LEU A 39 -4.91 9.79 10.50
CA LEU A 39 -5.39 9.11 9.29
C LEU A 39 -5.70 7.64 9.56
N GLY A 40 -6.70 7.12 8.85
CA GLY A 40 -6.99 5.68 8.79
C GLY A 40 -6.36 5.02 7.56
N MET A 41 -6.56 3.70 7.46
CA MET A 41 -6.06 2.89 6.36
C MET A 41 -6.63 3.33 5.00
N THR A 42 -7.93 3.64 4.94
CA THR A 42 -8.61 4.06 3.70
C THR A 42 -8.06 5.38 3.19
N GLN A 43 -7.86 6.37 4.06
CA GLN A 43 -7.25 7.65 3.70
C GLN A 43 -5.80 7.46 3.23
N TRP A 44 -5.02 6.62 3.92
CA TRP A 44 -3.65 6.32 3.49
C TRP A 44 -3.59 5.69 2.09
N VAL A 45 -4.48 4.73 1.80
CA VAL A 45 -4.57 4.12 0.46
C VAL A 45 -4.98 5.14 -0.60
N ALA A 46 -5.89 6.06 -0.29
CA ALA A 46 -6.26 7.14 -1.19
C ALA A 46 -5.07 8.06 -1.53
N LEU A 47 -4.29 8.48 -0.54
CA LEU A 47 -3.08 9.28 -0.76
C LEU A 47 -2.04 8.51 -1.59
N LYS A 48 -1.83 7.21 -1.30
CA LYS A 48 -0.95 6.36 -2.09
C LYS A 48 -1.36 6.26 -3.56
N PHE A 49 -2.64 6.06 -3.85
CA PHE A 49 -3.11 6.00 -5.24
C PHE A 49 -3.02 7.35 -5.93
N THR A 50 -3.30 8.44 -5.23
CA THR A 50 -3.09 9.79 -5.74
C THR A 50 -1.63 9.99 -6.14
N ALA A 51 -0.67 9.59 -5.29
CA ALA A 51 0.76 9.64 -5.59
C ALA A 51 1.16 8.76 -6.78
N ALA A 52 0.67 7.52 -6.83
CA ALA A 52 0.94 6.58 -7.92
C ALA A 52 0.40 7.07 -9.28
N LEU A 53 -0.65 7.89 -9.27
CA LEU A 53 -1.24 8.51 -10.47
C LEU A 53 -0.64 9.88 -10.82
N GLY A 54 0.53 10.24 -10.25
CA GLY A 54 1.22 11.49 -10.56
C GLY A 54 0.76 12.68 -9.73
N GLY A 55 -0.02 12.45 -8.67
CA GLY A 55 -0.45 13.48 -7.70
C GLY A 55 -1.79 14.13 -7.99
N SER A 56 -2.50 13.73 -9.05
CA SER A 56 -3.87 14.16 -9.37
C SER A 56 -4.58 13.13 -10.23
N ALA A 57 -5.82 12.78 -9.87
CA ALA A 57 -6.62 11.79 -10.58
C ALA A 57 -8.12 12.09 -10.49
N ASP A 58 -8.88 11.50 -11.41
CA ASP A 58 -10.33 11.49 -11.37
C ASP A 58 -10.85 10.87 -10.06
N ARG A 59 -11.86 11.51 -9.46
CA ARG A 59 -12.41 11.15 -8.14
C ARG A 59 -13.05 9.77 -8.16
N ASP A 60 -13.81 9.44 -9.21
CA ASP A 60 -14.51 8.16 -9.32
C ASP A 60 -13.51 7.03 -9.57
N ARG A 61 -12.48 7.29 -10.38
CA ARG A 61 -11.35 6.36 -10.56
C ARG A 61 -10.64 6.09 -9.24
N LEU A 62 -10.36 7.11 -8.43
CA LEU A 62 -9.75 6.92 -7.10
C LEU A 62 -10.67 6.09 -6.20
N ALA A 63 -11.97 6.42 -6.15
CA ALA A 63 -12.93 5.69 -5.33
C ALA A 63 -13.02 4.21 -5.72
N GLY A 64 -13.07 3.90 -7.03
CA GLY A 64 -13.04 2.53 -7.53
C GLY A 64 -11.78 1.78 -7.15
N MET A 65 -10.60 2.39 -7.35
CA MET A 65 -9.33 1.78 -6.95
C MET A 65 -9.25 1.48 -5.44
N ILE A 66 -9.75 2.39 -4.60
CA ILE A 66 -9.81 2.20 -3.14
C ILE A 66 -10.76 1.07 -2.78
N ALA A 67 -11.97 1.07 -3.35
CA ALA A 67 -12.98 0.04 -3.12
C ALA A 67 -12.45 -1.36 -3.47
N ASP A 68 -11.81 -1.49 -4.64
CA ASP A 68 -11.22 -2.73 -5.11
C ASP A 68 -10.06 -3.20 -4.22
N ALA A 69 -9.15 -2.28 -3.87
CA ALA A 69 -7.96 -2.61 -3.10
C ALA A 69 -8.27 -3.00 -1.64
N LEU A 70 -9.24 -2.34 -1.03
CA LEU A 70 -9.63 -2.57 0.36
C LEU A 70 -10.83 -3.49 0.52
N ARG A 71 -11.40 -3.98 -0.60
CA ARG A 71 -12.61 -4.80 -0.62
C ARG A 71 -13.73 -4.16 0.21
N THR A 72 -13.94 -2.86 -0.03
CA THR A 72 -14.96 -2.02 0.59
C THR A 72 -15.91 -1.46 -0.46
N ASP A 73 -16.95 -0.74 -0.06
CA ASP A 73 -17.90 -0.14 -0.99
C ASP A 73 -17.44 1.27 -1.45
N LEU A 74 -18.03 1.73 -2.57
CA LEU A 74 -17.74 3.05 -3.13
C LEU A 74 -18.13 4.21 -2.19
N ALA A 75 -19.11 4.00 -1.30
CA ALA A 75 -19.55 5.05 -0.37
C ALA A 75 -18.49 5.30 0.71
N ALA A 76 -17.88 4.25 1.25
CA ALA A 76 -16.76 4.30 2.18
C ALA A 76 -15.50 4.89 1.51
N ALA A 77 -15.20 4.48 0.28
CA ALA A 77 -14.10 5.07 -0.50
C ALA A 77 -14.31 6.58 -0.74
N GLY A 78 -15.52 6.96 -1.15
CA GLY A 78 -15.89 8.37 -1.35
C GLY A 78 -15.89 9.19 -0.05
N ALA A 79 -16.23 8.59 1.09
CA ALA A 79 -16.14 9.23 2.40
C ALA A 79 -14.68 9.57 2.76
N ALA A 80 -13.76 8.63 2.55
CA ALA A 80 -12.33 8.89 2.79
C ALA A 80 -11.79 10.02 1.90
N LEU A 81 -12.22 10.11 0.63
CA LEU A 81 -11.82 11.22 -0.26
C LEU A 81 -12.37 12.57 0.21
N ARG A 82 -13.61 12.61 0.71
CA ARG A 82 -14.18 13.82 1.31
C ARG A 82 -13.44 14.23 2.58
N GLU A 83 -13.20 13.30 3.49
CA GLU A 83 -12.45 13.57 4.73
C GLU A 83 -11.04 14.11 4.45
N LEU A 84 -10.35 13.58 3.43
CA LEU A 84 -9.05 14.10 2.99
C LEU A 84 -9.15 15.51 2.39
N THR A 85 -10.27 15.82 1.72
CA THR A 85 -10.53 17.16 1.17
C THR A 85 -10.85 18.15 2.29
N ASP A 86 -11.69 17.75 3.24
CA ASP A 86 -12.05 18.54 4.43
C ASP A 86 -10.82 18.80 5.32
N ALA A 87 -9.90 17.84 5.40
CA ALA A 87 -8.61 17.99 6.08
C ALA A 87 -7.59 18.82 5.29
N GLY A 88 -7.92 19.28 4.08
CA GLY A 88 -7.04 20.07 3.22
C GLY A 88 -5.84 19.30 2.68
N LEU A 89 -5.88 17.97 2.65
CA LEU A 89 -4.82 17.12 2.10
C LEU A 89 -5.04 16.83 0.61
N LEU A 90 -6.30 16.77 0.18
CA LEU A 90 -6.68 16.79 -1.22
C LEU A 90 -7.48 18.05 -1.53
N ALA A 91 -7.46 18.47 -2.79
CA ALA A 91 -8.30 19.54 -3.29
C ALA A 91 -8.69 19.25 -4.73
N GLU A 92 -9.71 19.96 -5.23
CA GLU A 92 -10.05 19.94 -6.64
C GLU A 92 -8.85 20.45 -7.45
N SER A 93 -8.51 19.69 -8.50
CA SER A 93 -7.26 19.88 -9.24
C SER A 93 -7.48 20.87 -10.39
N GLY A 94 -7.22 22.15 -10.14
CA GLY A 94 -7.44 23.21 -11.14
C GLY A 94 -8.93 23.53 -11.27
N ASP A 95 -9.39 23.79 -12.50
CA ASP A 95 -10.80 24.12 -12.78
C ASP A 95 -11.69 22.87 -12.93
N ASP A 96 -11.11 21.66 -12.83
CA ASP A 96 -11.83 20.41 -13.00
C ASP A 96 -12.25 19.81 -11.66
N VAL A 97 -13.50 20.05 -11.29
CA VAL A 97 -14.17 19.55 -10.08
C VAL A 97 -14.23 18.02 -10.00
N THR A 98 -14.05 17.32 -11.13
CA THR A 98 -14.05 15.84 -11.17
C THR A 98 -12.73 15.24 -10.70
N ARG A 99 -11.65 16.05 -10.64
CA ARG A 99 -10.32 15.59 -10.28
C ARG A 99 -9.92 16.05 -8.89
N LEU A 100 -9.32 15.14 -8.13
CA LEU A 100 -8.68 15.44 -6.86
C LEU A 100 -7.16 15.36 -7.02
N GLY A 101 -6.46 16.34 -6.48
CA GLY A 101 -5.00 16.38 -6.41
C GLY A 101 -4.51 16.68 -5.01
N PHE A 102 -3.24 16.39 -4.77
CA PHE A 102 -2.58 16.81 -3.54
C PHE A 102 -2.56 18.33 -3.42
N THR A 103 -2.90 18.82 -2.24
CA THR A 103 -2.40 20.12 -1.79
C THR A 103 -0.92 20.00 -1.41
N ASP A 104 -0.24 21.12 -1.18
CA ASP A 104 1.13 21.10 -0.65
C ASP A 104 1.21 20.38 0.70
N ALA A 105 0.22 20.61 1.58
CA ALA A 105 0.10 19.93 2.86
C ALA A 105 -0.11 18.42 2.69
N GLY A 106 -0.99 18.02 1.76
CA GLY A 106 -1.24 16.61 1.45
C GLY A 106 -0.02 15.89 0.91
N ARG A 107 0.74 16.53 0.03
CA ARG A 107 1.99 15.98 -0.50
C ARG A 107 3.03 15.81 0.61
N ALA A 108 3.24 16.85 1.42
CA ALA A 108 4.17 16.79 2.54
C ALA A 108 3.79 15.68 3.54
N GLU A 109 2.50 15.54 3.83
CA GLU A 109 1.98 14.53 4.75
C GLU A 109 2.14 13.11 4.20
N HIS A 110 1.84 12.90 2.91
CA HIS A 110 2.12 11.64 2.22
C HIS A 110 3.59 11.26 2.30
N ASP A 111 4.49 12.19 1.98
CA ASP A 111 5.93 11.93 1.94
C ASP A 111 6.49 11.65 3.33
N ARG A 112 5.98 12.35 4.36
CA ARG A 112 6.32 12.09 5.77
C ARG A 112 5.92 10.69 6.20
N ILE A 113 4.71 10.25 5.87
CA ILE A 113 4.24 8.90 6.20
C ILE A 113 5.02 7.84 5.41
N ALA A 114 5.21 8.04 4.10
CA ALA A 114 5.96 7.11 3.25
C ALA A 114 7.40 6.92 3.74
N SER A 115 8.07 8.02 4.09
CA SER A 115 9.42 7.99 4.67
C SER A 115 9.43 7.29 6.03
N GLY A 116 8.48 7.61 6.91
CA GLY A 116 8.36 6.97 8.22
C GLY A 116 8.10 5.46 8.14
N ILE A 117 7.31 5.00 7.17
CA ILE A 117 7.11 3.57 6.90
C ILE A 117 8.43 2.93 6.46
N LYS A 118 9.12 3.53 5.47
CA LYS A 118 10.39 3.01 4.94
C LYS A 118 11.45 2.90 6.03
N GLU A 119 11.55 3.90 6.89
CA GLU A 119 12.47 3.89 8.04
C GLU A 119 12.08 2.78 9.04
N ALA A 120 10.80 2.71 9.40
CA ALA A 120 10.31 1.76 10.41
C ALA A 120 10.51 0.30 10.01
N ILE A 121 10.40 -0.03 8.72
CA ILE A 121 10.54 -1.42 8.23
C ILE A 121 11.90 -1.69 7.58
N GLY A 122 12.78 -0.68 7.45
CA GLY A 122 14.04 -0.82 6.73
C GLY A 122 14.92 -1.96 7.24
N TYR A 123 14.92 -2.20 8.56
CA TYR A 123 15.63 -3.31 9.18
C TYR A 123 15.16 -4.69 8.69
N ALA A 124 13.87 -4.84 8.36
CA ALA A 124 13.29 -6.11 7.93
C ALA A 124 13.70 -6.48 6.50
N TYR A 125 14.07 -5.48 5.69
CA TYR A 125 14.51 -5.65 4.30
C TYR A 125 16.03 -5.60 4.16
N ALA A 126 16.75 -5.14 5.18
CA ALA A 126 18.20 -5.01 5.16
C ALA A 126 18.88 -6.38 4.95
N GLY A 127 19.78 -6.44 3.96
CA GLY A 127 20.53 -7.66 3.64
C GLY A 127 19.79 -8.69 2.78
N ILE A 128 18.53 -8.44 2.42
CA ILE A 128 17.83 -9.27 1.42
C ILE A 128 18.36 -8.92 0.02
N PRO A 129 18.75 -9.90 -0.81
CA PRO A 129 19.17 -9.65 -2.18
C PRO A 129 18.09 -8.94 -3.01
N ALA A 130 18.50 -8.01 -3.87
CA ALA A 130 17.56 -7.21 -4.67
C ALA A 130 16.75 -8.09 -5.64
N GLU A 131 17.37 -9.14 -6.19
CA GLU A 131 16.73 -10.13 -7.05
C GLU A 131 15.63 -10.93 -6.35
N ASP A 132 15.81 -11.22 -5.06
CA ASP A 132 14.81 -11.94 -4.26
C ASP A 132 13.60 -11.04 -4.01
N LEU A 133 13.82 -9.76 -3.68
CA LEU A 133 12.74 -8.78 -3.53
C LEU A 133 11.98 -8.55 -4.84
N LEU A 134 12.69 -8.44 -5.98
CA LEU A 134 12.07 -8.33 -7.30
C LEU A 134 11.28 -9.58 -7.66
N THR A 135 11.75 -10.76 -7.28
CA THR A 135 11.06 -12.03 -7.53
C THR A 135 9.81 -12.15 -6.66
N ALA A 136 9.92 -11.87 -5.35
CA ALA A 136 8.78 -11.85 -4.44
C ALA A 136 7.71 -10.84 -4.90
N GLY A 137 8.12 -9.62 -5.27
CA GLY A 137 7.22 -8.59 -5.80
C GLY A 137 6.44 -9.08 -7.03
N ARG A 138 7.14 -9.62 -8.04
CA ARG A 138 6.51 -10.16 -9.25
C ARG A 138 5.51 -11.28 -8.94
N VAL A 139 5.87 -12.22 -8.08
CA VAL A 139 5.01 -13.35 -7.71
C VAL A 139 3.76 -12.86 -6.97
N LEU A 140 3.91 -11.97 -5.99
CA LEU A 140 2.79 -11.44 -5.22
C LEU A 140 1.84 -10.62 -6.10
N THR A 141 2.36 -9.77 -6.99
CA THR A 141 1.54 -9.03 -7.98
C THR A 141 0.70 -9.98 -8.83
N LEU A 142 1.32 -11.02 -9.39
CA LEU A 142 0.63 -12.00 -10.24
C LEU A 142 -0.47 -12.77 -9.45
N ILE A 143 -0.22 -13.10 -8.19
CA ILE A 143 -1.23 -13.73 -7.33
C ILE A 143 -2.41 -12.77 -7.11
N THR A 144 -2.14 -11.51 -6.76
CA THR A 144 -3.17 -10.48 -6.55
C THR A 144 -4.01 -10.26 -7.82
N GLU A 145 -3.38 -10.14 -8.99
CA GLU A 145 -4.08 -9.99 -10.28
C GLU A 145 -5.03 -11.17 -10.55
N ARG A 146 -4.57 -12.41 -10.34
CA ARG A 146 -5.38 -13.62 -10.56
C ARG A 146 -6.55 -13.72 -9.60
N LEU A 147 -6.36 -13.36 -8.33
CA LEU A 147 -7.43 -13.33 -7.34
C LEU A 147 -8.46 -12.24 -7.70
N ASN A 148 -8.00 -11.05 -8.07
CA ASN A 148 -8.88 -9.97 -8.47
C ASN A 148 -9.72 -10.33 -9.69
N ALA A 149 -9.11 -10.93 -10.73
CA ALA A 149 -9.83 -11.35 -11.94
C ALA A 149 -10.92 -12.40 -11.69
N ARG A 150 -10.84 -13.17 -10.58
CA ARG A 150 -11.83 -14.20 -10.23
C ARG A 150 -12.96 -13.68 -9.33
N HIS A 151 -12.79 -12.49 -8.77
CA HIS A 151 -13.69 -11.83 -7.82
C HIS A 151 -13.98 -10.37 -8.22
N ALA A 152 -13.93 -10.09 -9.53
CA ALA A 152 -14.32 -8.82 -10.13
C ALA A 152 -15.79 -8.86 -10.54
#